data_AF-A0A7S1G975-F1
#
_entry.id   AF-A0A7S1G975-F1
#
_cell.length_a   1.000
_cell.length_b   1.000
_cell.length_c   1.000
_cell.angle_alpha   90.00
_cell.angle_beta   90.00
_cell.angle_gamma   90.00
#
_symmetry.space_group_name_H-M   'P 1'
#
loop_
_entity.id
_entity.type
_entity.pdbx_description
1 polymer ?
#
loop_
_entity_poly.entity_id
_entity_poly.type
_entity_poly.pdbx_seq_one_letter_code
_entity_poly.pdbx_strand_id
1 'polypeptide(L)'
;VLSNRGPDESPEAGVQAALEMLRDGILKIEDVLPYFPPDVKLDKFRREVCSSLDEVNDRIDSLKGKMEEYKRSADRVRENIKQLRNRVGVVNGTQKCEICAQLVLQRTFYLFPCTHAFHADCLVARIMPHLNRKKQERVSELFEKIRSMPEAAPGTSPVKA
;
A
#
# COMPACT_ATOMS: atom_id res chain seq x y z
N VAL A 1 -42.35 -32.29 -23.47
CA VAL A 1 -43.36 -31.23 -23.72
C VAL A 1 -42.64 -30.06 -24.36
N LEU A 2 -42.41 -30.17 -25.67
CA LEU A 2 -41.88 -29.08 -26.48
C LEU A 2 -43.09 -28.24 -26.90
N SER A 3 -43.39 -27.19 -26.15
CA SER A 3 -44.38 -26.22 -26.56
C SER A 3 -43.73 -25.21 -27.50
N ASN A 4 -44.11 -25.35 -28.76
CA ASN A 4 -44.11 -24.35 -29.82
C ASN A 4 -44.03 -22.89 -29.32
N ARG A 5 -43.04 -22.12 -29.80
CA ARG A 5 -43.17 -20.67 -29.98
C ARG A 5 -42.99 -20.36 -31.46
N GLY A 6 -44.01 -19.70 -32.02
CA GLY A 6 -44.21 -19.53 -33.45
C GLY A 6 -43.31 -18.48 -34.11
N PRO A 7 -43.42 -18.33 -35.44
CA PRO A 7 -42.53 -17.52 -36.27
C PRO A 7 -43.02 -16.07 -36.44
N ASP A 8 -43.27 -15.35 -35.33
CA ASP A 8 -43.72 -13.94 -35.41
C ASP A 8 -43.33 -13.08 -34.20
N GLU A 9 -42.10 -13.23 -33.69
CA GLU A 9 -41.51 -12.18 -32.84
C GLU A 9 -40.78 -11.20 -33.75
N SER A 10 -41.37 -10.01 -33.92
CA SER A 10 -40.73 -8.91 -34.64
C SER A 10 -39.31 -8.70 -34.08
N PRO A 11 -38.27 -8.66 -34.93
CA PRO A 11 -36.87 -8.47 -34.51
C PRO A 11 -36.67 -7.19 -33.68
N GLU A 12 -37.61 -6.24 -33.73
CA GLU A 12 -37.61 -5.04 -32.90
C GLU A 12 -37.89 -5.33 -31.41
N ALA A 13 -38.68 -6.36 -31.08
CA ALA A 13 -39.00 -6.70 -29.69
C ALA A 13 -37.79 -7.27 -28.93
N GLY A 14 -37.00 -8.13 -29.59
CA GLY A 14 -35.76 -8.66 -29.02
C GLY A 14 -34.68 -7.59 -28.85
N VAL A 15 -34.59 -6.66 -29.79
CA VAL A 15 -33.73 -5.47 -29.71
C VAL A 15 -34.12 -4.57 -28.52
N GLN A 16 -35.41 -4.36 -28.30
CA GLN A 16 -35.90 -3.53 -27.20
C GLN A 16 -35.63 -4.19 -25.84
N ALA A 17 -35.83 -5.50 -25.71
CA ALA A 17 -35.51 -6.24 -24.49
C ALA A 17 -34.00 -6.22 -24.18
N ALA A 18 -33.14 -6.37 -25.20
CA ALA A 18 -31.69 -6.24 -25.04
C ALA A 18 -31.27 -4.83 -24.59
N LEU A 19 -31.94 -3.78 -25.09
CA LEU A 19 -31.72 -2.39 -24.66
C LEU A 19 -32.15 -2.11 -23.22
N GLU A 20 -33.15 -2.82 -22.71
CA GLU A 20 -33.55 -2.75 -21.29
C GLU A 20 -32.52 -3.46 -20.41
N MET A 21 -32.05 -4.64 -20.83
CA MET A 21 -31.00 -5.38 -20.12
C MET A 21 -29.63 -4.69 -20.11
N LEU A 22 -29.31 -3.88 -21.13
CA LEU A 22 -28.14 -2.98 -21.15
C LEU A 22 -28.27 -1.88 -20.08
N ARG A 23 -29.45 -1.25 -19.98
CA ARG A 23 -29.73 -0.20 -18.98
C ARG A 23 -29.73 -0.72 -17.54
N ASP A 24 -30.17 -1.95 -17.35
CA ASP A 24 -30.11 -2.63 -16.04
C ASP A 24 -28.69 -3.12 -15.67
N GLY A 25 -27.71 -2.96 -16.58
CA GLY A 25 -26.32 -3.37 -16.38
C GLY A 25 -26.10 -4.89 -16.40
N ILE A 26 -27.09 -5.66 -16.83
CA ILE A 26 -27.06 -7.14 -16.89
C ILE A 26 -26.23 -7.60 -18.09
N LEU A 27 -26.29 -6.85 -19.19
CA LEU A 27 -25.49 -7.08 -20.40
C LEU A 27 -24.58 -5.88 -20.62
N LYS A 28 -23.41 -6.09 -21.20
CA LYS A 28 -22.59 -5.00 -21.73
C LYS A 28 -22.82 -4.82 -23.22
N ILE A 29 -22.57 -3.61 -23.70
CA ILE A 29 -22.62 -3.33 -25.14
C ILE A 29 -21.66 -4.22 -25.95
N GLU A 30 -20.54 -4.59 -25.32
CA GLU A 30 -19.51 -5.52 -25.82
C GLU A 30 -20.10 -6.90 -26.15
N ASP A 31 -21.13 -7.34 -25.42
CA ASP A 31 -21.72 -8.68 -25.53
C ASP A 31 -22.75 -8.78 -26.68
N VAL A 32 -23.37 -7.66 -27.04
CA VAL A 32 -24.42 -7.61 -28.09
C VAL A 32 -23.89 -7.10 -29.44
N LEU A 33 -22.75 -6.41 -29.44
CA LEU A 33 -22.07 -5.87 -30.63
C LEU A 33 -21.90 -6.87 -31.79
N PRO A 34 -21.53 -8.15 -31.56
CA PRO A 34 -21.33 -9.13 -32.63
C PRO A 34 -22.62 -9.55 -33.35
N TYR A 35 -23.78 -9.34 -32.72
CA TYR A 35 -25.08 -9.85 -33.18
C TYR A 35 -25.89 -8.79 -33.95
N PHE A 36 -25.31 -7.63 -34.24
CA PHE A 36 -26.02 -6.58 -34.97
C PHE A 36 -26.15 -6.90 -36.46
N PRO A 37 -27.38 -6.87 -37.00
CA PRO A 37 -27.59 -6.85 -38.44
C PRO A 37 -27.01 -5.56 -39.04
N PRO A 38 -26.50 -5.61 -40.29
CA PRO A 38 -25.94 -4.43 -40.98
C PRO A 38 -26.95 -3.29 -41.20
N ASP A 39 -28.26 -3.58 -41.11
CA ASP A 39 -29.35 -2.69 -41.52
C ASP A 39 -30.06 -2.00 -40.34
N VAL A 40 -29.61 -2.25 -39.10
CA VAL A 40 -30.20 -1.64 -37.91
C VAL A 40 -29.73 -0.19 -37.78
N LYS A 41 -30.68 0.74 -37.74
CA LYS A 41 -30.41 2.17 -37.54
C LYS A 41 -29.67 2.38 -36.21
N LEU A 42 -28.37 2.66 -36.32
CA LEU A 42 -27.43 2.93 -35.23
C LEU A 42 -27.95 3.96 -34.20
N ASP A 43 -28.86 4.84 -34.61
CA ASP A 43 -29.48 5.86 -33.75
C ASP A 43 -30.23 5.30 -32.53
N LYS A 44 -30.79 4.09 -32.59
CA LYS A 44 -31.50 3.48 -31.44
C LYS A 44 -30.53 3.06 -30.31
N PHE A 45 -29.26 2.79 -30.64
CA PHE A 45 -28.25 2.25 -29.73
C PHE A 45 -27.12 3.22 -29.39
N ARG A 46 -26.97 4.28 -30.18
CA ARG A 46 -25.92 5.29 -30.03
C ARG A 46 -25.83 5.84 -28.60
N ARG A 47 -26.97 6.07 -27.95
CA ARG A 47 -27.01 6.59 -26.57
C ARG A 47 -26.40 5.60 -25.57
N GLU A 48 -26.73 4.33 -25.70
CA GLU A 48 -26.27 3.27 -24.80
C GLU A 48 -24.77 3.00 -24.99
N VAL A 49 -24.31 3.02 -26.24
CA VAL A 49 -22.88 2.94 -26.59
C VAL A 49 -22.12 4.13 -26.01
N CYS A 50 -22.62 5.35 -26.19
CA CYS A 50 -22.00 6.54 -25.62
C CYS A 50 -21.96 6.46 -24.08
N SER A 51 -23.05 6.06 -23.42
CA SER A 51 -23.09 5.89 -21.96
C SER A 51 -22.06 4.88 -21.47
N SER A 52 -21.97 3.71 -22.12
CA SER A 52 -20.97 2.69 -21.77
C SER A 52 -19.54 3.20 -21.95
N LEU A 53 -19.27 3.96 -23.02
CA LEU A 53 -17.94 4.53 -23.27
C LEU A 53 -17.61 5.63 -22.25
N ASP A 54 -18.59 6.44 -21.86
CA ASP A 54 -18.45 7.48 -20.84
C ASP A 54 -18.16 6.86 -19.47
N GLU A 55 -18.88 5.81 -19.07
CA GLU A 55 -18.63 5.07 -17.83
C GLU A 55 -17.21 4.48 -17.77
N VAL A 56 -16.72 3.96 -18.90
CA VAL A 56 -15.34 3.45 -18.99
C VAL A 56 -14.33 4.60 -18.84
N ASN A 57 -14.55 5.74 -19.48
CA ASN A 57 -13.71 6.93 -19.32
C ASN A 57 -13.71 7.45 -17.88
N ASP A 58 -14.87 7.55 -17.25
CA ASP A 58 -15.03 7.95 -15.85
C ASP A 58 -14.28 6.98 -14.93
N ARG A 59 -14.34 5.68 -15.20
CA ARG A 59 -13.60 4.68 -14.45
C ARG A 59 -12.09 4.80 -14.63
N ILE A 60 -11.63 5.10 -15.86
CA ILE A 60 -10.22 5.34 -16.15
C ILE A 60 -9.74 6.57 -15.36
N ASP A 61 -10.50 7.66 -15.38
CA ASP A 61 -10.11 8.89 -14.68
C ASP A 61 -10.18 8.73 -13.16
N SER A 62 -11.15 7.98 -12.64
CA SER A 62 -11.19 7.57 -11.23
C SER A 62 -9.94 6.76 -10.84
N LEU A 63 -9.52 5.81 -11.68
CA LEU A 63 -8.34 5.00 -11.40
C LEU A 63 -7.05 5.82 -11.45
N LYS A 64 -6.90 6.73 -12.43
CA LYS A 64 -5.78 7.69 -12.48
C LYS A 64 -5.74 8.57 -11.23
N GLY A 65 -6.91 9.05 -10.78
CA GLY A 65 -7.04 9.83 -9.54
C GLY A 65 -6.53 9.06 -8.33
N LYS A 66 -6.93 7.79 -8.19
CA LYS A 66 -6.45 6.90 -7.13
C LYS A 66 -4.94 6.64 -7.23
N MET A 67 -4.40 6.44 -8.43
CA MET A 67 -2.95 6.27 -8.62
C MET A 67 -2.16 7.50 -8.14
N GLU A 68 -2.61 8.71 -8.48
CA GLU A 68 -1.97 9.95 -8.02
C GLU A 68 -2.11 10.14 -6.50
N GLU A 69 -3.23 9.75 -5.91
CA GLU A 69 -3.38 9.75 -4.45
C GLU A 69 -2.40 8.79 -3.76
N TYR A 70 -2.29 7.55 -4.23
CA TYR A 70 -1.34 6.59 -3.69
C TYR A 70 0.11 7.05 -3.87
N LYS A 71 0.44 7.65 -5.01
CA LYS A 71 1.75 8.24 -5.25
C LYS A 71 2.06 9.36 -4.25
N ARG A 72 1.14 10.32 -4.07
CA ARG A 72 1.27 11.39 -3.07
C ARG A 72 1.43 10.84 -1.66
N SER A 73 0.68 9.80 -1.30
CA SER A 73 0.81 9.14 -0.01
C SER A 73 2.19 8.51 0.18
N ALA A 74 2.68 7.77 -0.82
CA ALA A 74 4.01 7.18 -0.80
C ALA A 74 5.12 8.24 -0.69
N ASP A 75 4.99 9.37 -1.37
CA ASP A 75 5.94 10.47 -1.29
C ASP A 75 5.97 11.11 0.10
N ARG A 76 4.80 11.29 0.75
CA ARG A 76 4.72 11.74 2.15
C ARG A 76 5.41 10.77 3.10
N VAL A 77 5.21 9.47 2.93
CA VAL A 77 5.87 8.45 3.75
C VAL A 77 7.40 8.51 3.56
N ARG A 78 7.87 8.62 2.32
CA ARG A 78 9.31 8.75 2.02
C ARG A 78 9.91 9.99 2.67
N GLU A 79 9.18 11.12 2.63
CA GLU A 79 9.63 12.35 3.25
C GLU A 79 9.71 12.23 4.78
N ASN A 80 8.70 11.62 5.41
CA ASN A 80 8.73 11.33 6.84
C ASN A 80 9.94 10.45 7.24
N ILE A 81 10.28 9.44 6.43
CA ILE A 81 11.47 8.60 6.67
C ILE A 81 12.75 9.43 6.61
N LYS A 82 12.88 10.34 5.64
CA LYS A 82 14.04 11.23 5.52
C LYS A 82 14.16 12.15 6.73
N GLN A 83 13.04 12.76 7.15
CA GLN A 83 13.02 13.63 8.32
C GLN A 83 13.36 12.86 9.60
N LEU A 84 12.87 11.63 9.75
CA LEU A 84 13.17 10.79 10.90
C LEU A 84 14.67 10.44 10.99
N ARG A 85 15.33 10.22 9.85
CA ARG A 85 16.77 9.92 9.79
C ARG A 85 17.64 11.10 10.24
N ASN A 86 17.19 12.32 10.00
CA ASN A 86 17.95 13.55 10.32
C ASN A 86 17.59 14.14 11.69
N ARG A 87 16.65 13.53 12.42
CA ARG A 87 16.24 13.99 13.74
C ARG A 87 17.32 13.73 14.77
N VAL A 88 17.64 14.73 15.58
CA VAL A 88 18.51 14.57 16.75
C VAL A 88 17.67 14.12 17.94
N GLY A 89 18.17 13.16 18.70
CA GLY A 89 17.58 12.73 19.96
C GLY A 89 18.24 13.42 21.15
N VAL A 90 17.44 13.84 22.13
CA VAL A 90 17.92 14.43 23.39
C VAL A 90 17.74 13.39 24.49
N VAL A 91 18.81 13.14 25.25
CA VAL A 91 18.81 12.24 26.42
C VAL A 91 19.00 13.06 27.67
N ASN A 92 18.08 12.95 28.61
CA ASN A 92 18.22 13.60 29.92
C ASN A 92 19.17 12.78 30.82
N GLY A 93 19.92 13.46 31.70
CA GLY A 93 20.84 12.79 32.63
C GLY A 93 20.16 11.81 33.60
N THR A 94 18.85 11.96 33.79
CA THR A 94 18.00 11.10 34.63
C THR A 94 17.24 10.04 33.83
N GLN A 95 17.42 9.98 32.50
CA GLN A 95 16.71 9.03 31.66
C GLN A 95 17.12 7.60 32.00
N LYS A 96 16.11 6.73 32.16
CA LYS A 96 16.27 5.34 32.56
C LYS A 96 16.05 4.41 31.38
N CYS A 97 16.65 3.23 31.43
CA CYS A 97 16.34 2.15 30.53
C CYS A 97 14.95 1.58 30.85
N GLU A 98 14.10 1.41 29.83
CA GLU A 98 12.73 0.91 30.01
C GLU A 98 12.64 -0.58 30.41
N ILE A 99 13.76 -1.32 30.37
CA ILE A 99 13.80 -2.74 30.74
C ILE A 99 14.27 -2.93 32.18
N CYS A 100 15.36 -2.28 32.59
CA CYS A 100 15.96 -2.47 33.91
C CYS A 100 15.77 -1.30 34.89
N ALA A 101 15.15 -0.21 34.45
CA ALA A 101 14.90 1.02 35.20
C ALA A 101 16.17 1.72 35.77
N GLN A 102 17.37 1.36 35.32
CA GLN A 102 18.64 2.02 35.67
C GLN A 102 18.97 3.14 34.68
N LEU A 103 19.85 4.06 35.08
CA LEU A 103 20.26 5.19 34.24
C LEU A 103 20.87 4.70 32.92
N VAL A 104 20.36 5.24 31.80
CA VAL A 104 20.72 4.76 30.47
C VAL A 104 22.17 5.08 30.09
N LEU A 105 22.68 6.22 30.59
CA LEU A 105 24.02 6.74 30.31
C LEU A 105 25.17 5.95 30.96
N GLN A 106 24.87 4.99 31.85
CA GLN A 106 25.90 4.19 32.53
C GLN A 106 26.52 3.11 31.65
N ARG A 107 25.90 2.77 30.51
CA ARG A 107 26.35 1.72 29.58
C ARG A 107 26.08 2.16 28.14
N THR A 108 26.56 1.39 27.17
CA THR A 108 26.15 1.57 25.77
C THR A 108 24.64 1.41 25.63
N PHE A 109 24.01 2.31 24.90
CA PHE A 109 22.55 2.39 24.82
C PHE A 109 22.06 2.73 23.42
N TYR A 110 20.79 2.41 23.18
CA TYR A 110 20.04 2.79 21.99
C TYR A 110 18.93 3.77 22.39
N LEU A 111 18.85 4.88 21.67
CA LEU A 111 17.74 5.82 21.76
C LEU A 111 16.88 5.69 20.50
N PHE A 112 15.60 5.40 20.68
CA PHE A 112 14.66 5.28 19.57
C PHE A 112 14.03 6.64 19.22
N PRO A 113 13.55 6.85 17.98
CA PRO A 113 12.89 8.09 17.59
C PRO A 113 11.60 8.42 18.37
N CYS A 114 11.01 7.41 19.01
CA CYS A 114 9.91 7.53 19.96
C CYS A 114 10.35 7.90 21.38
N THR A 115 11.61 8.34 21.56
CA THR A 115 12.25 8.78 22.82
C THR A 115 12.54 7.70 23.87
N HIS A 116 12.12 6.46 23.65
CA HIS A 116 12.49 5.34 24.53
C HIS A 116 13.99 5.04 24.43
N ALA A 117 14.61 4.79 25.59
CA ALA A 117 16.01 4.47 25.69
C ALA A 117 16.21 3.08 26.34
N PHE A 118 17.16 2.32 25.83
CA PHE A 118 17.45 0.97 26.30
C PHE A 118 18.95 0.74 26.35
N HIS A 119 19.46 0.06 27.38
CA HIS A 119 20.83 -0.45 27.30
C HIS A 119 20.93 -1.50 26.20
N ALA A 120 22.08 -1.55 25.54
CA ALA A 120 22.31 -2.41 24.39
C ALA A 120 22.14 -3.90 24.75
N ASP A 121 22.66 -4.32 25.90
CA ASP A 121 22.53 -5.66 26.47
C ASP A 121 21.09 -6.01 26.88
N CYS A 122 20.40 -5.08 27.56
CA CYS A 122 19.01 -5.25 27.97
C CYS A 122 18.11 -5.47 26.75
N LEU A 123 18.31 -4.67 25.69
CA LEU A 123 17.56 -4.79 24.45
C LEU A 123 17.80 -6.15 23.76
N VAL A 124 19.07 -6.58 23.64
CA VAL A 124 19.39 -7.88 23.03
C VAL A 124 18.76 -9.02 23.81
N ALA A 125 18.95 -9.05 25.14
CA ALA A 125 18.36 -10.09 25.97
C ALA A 125 16.84 -10.17 25.81
N ARG A 126 16.17 -9.02 25.63
CA ARG A 126 14.73 -8.96 25.43
C ARG A 126 14.27 -9.46 24.06
N ILE A 127 15.02 -9.20 22.98
CA ILE A 127 14.61 -9.59 21.62
C ILE A 127 14.98 -11.03 21.28
N MET A 128 16.06 -11.58 21.85
CA MET A 128 16.59 -12.91 21.51
C MET A 128 15.52 -14.03 21.53
N PRO A 129 14.62 -14.11 22.53
CA PRO A 129 13.57 -15.14 22.56
C PRO A 129 12.54 -15.06 21.42
N HIS A 130 12.40 -13.89 20.78
CA HIS A 130 11.41 -13.64 19.73
C HIS A 130 11.99 -13.74 18.31
N LEU A 131 13.28 -14.04 18.19
CA LEU A 131 13.97 -14.17 16.91
C LEU A 131 14.02 -15.63 16.47
N ASN A 132 13.99 -15.86 15.16
CA ASN A 132 14.30 -17.17 14.60
C ASN A 132 15.80 -17.46 14.69
N ARG A 133 16.18 -18.74 14.64
CA ARG A 133 17.57 -19.18 14.86
C ARG A 133 18.60 -18.46 14.00
N LYS A 134 18.32 -18.27 12.70
CA LYS A 134 19.20 -17.51 11.79
C LYS A 134 19.41 -16.05 12.25
N LYS A 135 18.36 -15.37 12.73
CA LYS A 135 18.48 -14.00 13.25
C LYS A 135 19.19 -13.96 14.59
N GLN A 136 19.00 -14.96 15.46
CA GLN A 136 19.72 -15.06 16.74
C GLN A 136 21.23 -15.19 16.52
N GLU A 137 21.65 -16.12 15.66
CA GLU A 137 23.06 -16.31 15.25
C GLU A 137 23.64 -14.98 14.72
N ARG A 138 22.90 -14.32 13.83
CA ARG A 138 23.32 -13.04 13.27
C ARG A 138 23.46 -11.92 14.30
N VAL A 139 22.54 -11.83 15.26
CA VAL A 139 22.60 -10.82 16.34
C VAL A 139 23.82 -11.07 17.22
N SER A 140 24.08 -12.32 17.60
CA SER A 140 25.27 -12.69 18.39
C SER A 140 26.57 -12.30 17.69
N GLU A 141 26.72 -12.66 16.40
CA GLU A 141 27.89 -12.28 15.60
C GLU A 141 28.11 -10.76 15.56
N LEU A 142 27.04 -10.00 15.33
CA LEU A 142 27.12 -8.54 15.25
C LEU A 142 27.47 -7.92 16.60
N PHE A 143 26.93 -8.45 17.69
CA PHE A 143 27.25 -7.97 19.03
C PHE A 143 28.70 -8.26 19.43
N GLU A 144 29.24 -9.42 19.05
CA GLU A 144 30.66 -9.74 19.24
C GLU A 144 31.57 -8.80 18.45
N LYS A 145 31.21 -8.47 17.21
CA LYS A 145 31.95 -7.50 16.39
C LYS A 145 31.93 -6.09 16.98
N ILE A 146 30.80 -5.65 17.52
CA ILE A 146 30.71 -4.35 18.19
C ILE A 146 31.58 -4.32 19.45
N ARG A 147 31.64 -5.44 20.19
CA ARG A 147 32.50 -5.55 21.39
C ARG A 147 33.99 -5.63 21.06
N SER A 148 34.36 -6.20 19.92
CA SER A 148 35.76 -6.36 19.49
C SER A 148 36.30 -5.16 18.72
N MET A 149 35.45 -4.21 18.31
CA MET A 149 35.90 -2.91 17.81
C MET A 149 36.38 -2.04 18.99
N PRO A 150 37.66 -1.59 19.00
CA PRO A 150 38.11 -0.65 20.02
C PRO A 150 37.37 0.69 19.86
N GLU A 151 37.03 1.32 20.98
CA GLU A 151 36.33 2.59 21.05
C GLU A 151 37.03 3.65 20.18
N ALA A 152 36.37 4.10 19.12
CA ALA A 152 36.68 5.41 18.57
C ALA A 152 36.32 6.46 19.64
N ALA A 153 37.30 7.28 20.00
CA ALA A 153 37.22 8.29 21.05
C ALA A 153 35.90 9.09 21.04
N PRO A 154 35.40 9.53 22.21
CA PRO A 154 34.16 10.29 22.30
C PRO A 154 34.35 11.68 21.66
N GLY A 155 33.67 11.90 20.55
CA GLY A 155 33.45 13.24 20.00
C GLY A 155 34.23 13.58 18.74
N THR A 156 33.69 13.22 17.57
CA THR A 156 33.53 14.13 16.42
C THR A 156 32.51 13.50 15.47
N SER A 157 31.26 13.97 15.50
CA SER A 157 30.41 13.85 14.31
C SER A 157 30.96 14.85 13.28
N PRO A 158 31.31 14.44 12.05
CA PRO A 158 31.45 15.41 10.98
C PRO A 158 30.03 15.86 10.63
N VAL A 159 29.63 17.01 11.19
CA VAL A 159 28.52 17.78 10.66
C VAL A 159 28.97 18.24 9.28
N LYS A 160 28.51 17.57 8.23
CA LYS A 160 28.68 18.07 6.86
C LYS A 160 27.83 19.33 6.73
N ALA A 161 28.50 20.46 6.55
CA ALA A 161 27.94 21.69 5.99
C ALA A 161 27.53 21.47 4.53
#